data_AF-A0A0R2AZ77-F1
#
_entry.id   AF-A0A0R2AZ77-F1
#
_cell.length_a   1.000
_cell.length_b   1.000
_cell.length_c   1.000
_cell.angle_alpha   90.00
_cell.angle_beta   90.00
_cell.angle_gamma   90.00
#
_symmetry.space_group_name_H-M   'P 1'
#
loop_
_entity.id
_entity.type
_entity.pdbx_description
1 polymer ?
#
loop_
_entity_poly.entity_id
_entity_poly.type
_entity_poly.pdbx_seq_one_letter_code
_entity_poly.pdbx_strand_id
1 'polypeptide(L)' 'MLDGKTFAIAHGNSLHALTKYSENISDEDIINLEMATGEPVVHDFDDKLNVTNKTKLGK' A
#
# COMPACT_ATOMS: atom_id res chain seq x y z
N MET A 1 3.33 17.26 0.33
CA MET A 1 4.38 16.47 -0.34
C MET A 1 5.70 16.94 0.25
N LEU A 2 6.45 16.04 0.90
CA LEU A 2 7.76 16.36 1.49
C LEU A 2 8.78 15.54 0.69
N ASP A 3 9.69 16.19 -0.03
CA ASP A 3 10.81 15.56 -0.76
C ASP A 3 10.43 14.39 -1.69
N GLY A 4 9.34 14.52 -2.45
CA GLY A 4 8.87 13.46 -3.35
C GLY A 4 8.21 12.26 -2.64
N LYS A 5 8.07 12.32 -1.31
CA LYS A 5 7.36 11.31 -0.51
C LYS A 5 5.91 11.74 -0.27
N THR A 6 5.01 10.78 -0.42
CA THR A 6 3.58 10.94 -0.20
C THR A 6 3.15 10.09 0.99
N PHE A 7 2.37 10.67 1.88
CA PHE A 7 1.78 9.97 3.03
C PHE A 7 0.27 9.92 2.84
N ALA A 8 -0.30 8.72 2.91
CA ALA A 8 -1.74 8.51 2.79
C ALA A 8 -2.29 7.99 4.13
N ILE A 9 -3.33 8.66 4.64
CA ILE A 9 -4.07 8.23 5.83
C ILE A 9 -5.51 8.00 5.40
N ALA A 10 -5.99 6.77 5.54
CA ALA A 10 -7.33 6.39 5.12
C ALA A 10 -7.87 5.23 5.97
N HIS A 11 -9.09 4.80 5.68
CA HIS A 11 -9.73 3.65 6.31
C HIS A 11 -9.49 2.37 5.50
N GLY A 12 -9.75 1.20 6.12
CA GLY A 12 -9.43 -0.13 5.58
C GLY A 12 -9.85 -0.35 4.13
N ASN A 13 -11.10 -0.07 3.76
CA ASN A 13 -11.58 -0.31 2.39
C ASN A 13 -10.87 0.57 1.35
N SER A 14 -10.58 1.83 1.68
CA SER A 14 -9.86 2.73 0.78
C SER A 14 -8.40 2.31 0.62
N LEU A 15 -7.75 1.88 1.71
CA LEU A 15 -6.39 1.33 1.67
C LEU A 15 -6.34 -0.01 0.92
N HIS A 16 -7.33 -0.88 1.06
CA HIS A 16 -7.46 -2.10 0.26
C HIS A 16 -7.60 -1.79 -1.22
N ALA A 17 -8.45 -0.84 -1.61
CA ALA A 17 -8.59 -0.45 -3.01
C ALA A 17 -7.27 0.10 -3.58
N LEU A 18 -6.59 0.96 -2.83
CA LEU A 18 -5.29 1.53 -3.23
C LEU A 18 -4.21 0.46 -3.35
N THR A 19 -4.15 -0.45 -2.38
CA THR A 19 -3.18 -1.55 -2.34
C THR A 19 -3.45 -2.53 -3.47
N LYS A 20 -4.72 -2.89 -3.70
CA LYS A 20 -5.14 -3.76 -4.81
C LYS A 20 -4.65 -3.21 -6.15
N TYR A 21 -4.90 -1.93 -6.40
CA TYR A 21 -4.50 -1.27 -7.64
C TYR A 21 -2.97 -1.21 -7.78
N SER A 22 -2.27 -0.80 -6.72
CA SER A 22 -0.82 -0.57 -6.76
C SER A 22 -0.02 -1.88 -6.87
N GLU A 23 -0.50 -2.95 -6.23
CA GLU A 23 0.17 -4.27 -6.22
C GLU A 23 -0.42 -5.24 -7.25
N ASN A 24 -1.37 -4.79 -8.10
CA ASN A 24 -2.08 -5.62 -9.08
C ASN A 24 -2.69 -6.90 -8.47
N ILE A 25 -3.27 -6.78 -7.27
CA ILE A 25 -3.91 -7.90 -6.56
C ILE A 25 -5.25 -8.21 -7.24
N SER A 26 -5.54 -9.50 -7.42
CA SER A 26 -6.82 -9.95 -7.98
C SER A 26 -7.99 -9.69 -7.01
N ASP A 27 -9.22 -9.73 -7.52
CA ASP A 27 -10.43 -9.65 -6.67
C ASP A 27 -10.58 -10.84 -5.72
N GLU A 28 -9.96 -11.97 -6.04
CA GLU A 28 -10.00 -13.17 -5.20
C GLU A 28 -8.97 -13.08 -4.07
N ASP A 29 -7.79 -12.53 -4.38
CA ASP A 29 -6.68 -12.42 -3.43
C ASP A 29 -6.85 -11.26 -2.45
N ILE A 30 -7.53 -10.17 -2.86
CA ILE A 30 -7.74 -9.00 -1.99
C ILE A 30 -8.54 -9.33 -0.73
N ILE A 31 -9.37 -10.37 -0.79
CA ILE A 31 -10.19 -10.85 0.34
C ILE A 31 -9.28 -11.41 1.46
N ASN A 32 -8.12 -11.94 1.08
CA ASN A 32 -7.15 -12.51 2.01
C ASN A 32 -6.08 -11.50 2.47
N LEU A 33 -6.15 -10.25 2.00
CA LEU A 33 -5.20 -9.21 2.39
C LEU A 33 -5.51 -8.73 3.81
N GLU A 34 -4.65 -9.08 4.76
CA GLU A 34 -4.71 -8.56 6.13
C GLU A 34 -3.98 -7.21 6.24
N MET A 35 -4.72 -6.15 6.61
CA MET A 35 -4.16 -4.86 7.00
C MET A 35 -4.37 -4.61 8.49
N ALA A 36 -3.28 -4.70 9.26
CA ALA A 36 -3.33 -4.38 10.69
C ALA A 36 -3.59 -2.88 10.92
N THR A 37 -4.41 -2.56 11.91
CA THR A 37 -4.69 -1.18 12.28
C THR A 37 -3.46 -0.53 12.90
N GLY A 38 -3.08 0.64 12.37
CA GLY A 38 -1.95 1.40 12.90
C GLY A 38 -0.56 0.87 12.53
N GLU A 39 -0.46 -0.11 11.60
CA GLU A 39 0.82 -0.55 11.05
C GLU A 39 1.20 0.33 9.84
N PRO A 40 2.29 1.12 9.92
CA PRO A 40 2.74 1.90 8.77
C PRO A 40 3.39 1.00 7.73
N VAL A 41 2.96 1.14 6.47
CA VAL A 41 3.53 0.43 5.32
C VAL A 41 4.13 1.45 4.36
N VAL A 42 5.35 1.17 3.91
CA VAL A 42 6.08 1.97 2.92
C VAL A 42 6.12 1.20 1.61
N HIS A 43 5.70 1.86 0.54
CA HIS A 43 5.79 1.38 -0.83
C HIS A 43 6.78 2.24 -1.59
N ASP A 44 7.79 1.60 -2.18
CA ASP A 44 8.66 2.25 -3.15
C ASP A 44 8.12 2.00 -4.56
N PHE A 45 8.16 3.05 -5.38
CA PHE A 45 7.64 3.03 -6.74
C PHE A 45 8.73 3.40 -7.74
N ASP A 46 8.67 2.80 -8.93
CA ASP A 46 9.44 3.25 -10.09
C ASP A 46 8.78 4.46 -10.79
N ASP A 47 9.42 4.99 -11.82
CA ASP A 47 8.91 6.12 -12.61
C ASP A 47 7.57 5.83 -13.33
N LYS A 48 7.16 4.55 -13.40
CA LYS A 48 5.92 4.08 -14.00
C LYS A 48 4.86 3.72 -12.94
N LEU A 49 5.11 4.03 -11.66
CA LEU A 49 4.24 3.71 -10.53
C LEU A 49 4.04 2.22 -10.30
N ASN A 50 5.00 1.38 -10.70
CA ASN A 50 5.01 -0.02 -10.28
C ASN A 50 5.63 -0.12 -8.88
N VAL A 51 5.02 -0.90 -8.00
CA VAL A 51 5.59 -1.20 -6.68
C VAL A 51 6.87 -2.02 -6.87
N THR A 52 8.01 -1.48 -6.46
CA THR A 52 9.31 -2.17 -6.50
C THR A 52 9.67 -2.80 -5.16
N ASN A 53 9.16 -2.25 -4.07
CA ASN A 53 9.43 -2.73 -2.72
C ASN A 53 8.29 -2.37 -1.76
N LYS A 54 8.09 -3.21 -0.75
CA LYS A 54 7.06 -3.05 0.29
C LYS A 54 7.67 -3.39 1.64
N THR A 55 7.68 -2.43 2.55
CA THR A 55 8.25 -2.58 3.89
C THR A 55 7.25 -2.18 4.95
N LYS A 56 7.04 -3.04 5.95
CA LYS A 56 6.25 -2.72 7.15
C LYS A 56 7.18 -2.11 8.19
N LEU A 57 6.86 -0.92 8.67
CA LEU A 57 7.66 -0.25 9.71
C LEU A 57 7.22 -0.74 11.08
N GLY A 58 8.15 -1.28 11.87
CA GLY A 58 7.88 -1.73 13.25
C GLY A 58 8.03 -3.23 13.51
N LYS A 59 8.63 -4.00 12.60
CA LYS A 59 9.20 -5.32 12.87
C LYS A 59 10.72 -5.31 12.70
#